data_AF-A0A1F3ZLQ3-F1
#
_entry.id   AF-A0A1F3ZLQ3-F1
#
_cell.length_a   1.000
_cell.length_b   1.000
_cell.length_c   1.000
_cell.angle_alpha   90.00
_cell.angle_beta   90.00
_cell.angle_gamma   90.00
#
_symmetry.space_group_name_H-M   'P 1'
#
loop_
_entity.id
_entity.type
_entity.pdbx_description
1 polymer ?
#
loop_
_entity_poly.entity_id
_entity_poly.type
_entity_poly.pdbx_seq_one_letter_code
_entity_poly.pdbx_strand_id
1 'polypeptide(L)' 'MKRIQQMRFGGRTIASDLHDPDMMKLAEAYGVEGRRVKSPAELKATLLEVFKRNEPVLIEAPVGPMPPVNFKTRAQAQR' A
#
# COMPACT_ATOMS: atom_id res chain seq x y z
N MET A 1 -12.43 -1.43 6.12
CA MET A 1 -13.66 -2.07 6.64
C MET A 1 -13.44 -3.53 7.09
N LYS A 2 -12.84 -4.41 6.26
CA LYS A 2 -12.57 -5.83 6.59
C LYS A 2 -11.97 -6.07 7.98
N ARG A 3 -10.92 -5.33 8.33
CA ARG A 3 -10.24 -5.44 9.64
C ARG A 3 -11.15 -5.14 10.83
N ILE A 4 -12.01 -4.12 10.75
CA ILE A 4 -12.93 -3.75 11.84
C ILE A 4 -13.95 -4.88 12.03
N GLN A 5 -14.43 -5.46 10.93
CA GLN A 5 -15.36 -6.59 10.95
C GLN A 5 -14.74 -7.83 11.61
N GLN A 6 -13.51 -8.17 11.21
CA GLN A 6 -12.76 -9.27 11.81
C GLN A 6 -12.58 -9.11 13.33
N MET A 7 -12.21 -7.91 13.79
CA MET A 7 -11.91 -7.66 15.20
C MET A 7 -13.15 -7.51 16.10
N ARG A 8 -14.26 -6.97 15.57
CA ARG A 8 -15.42 -6.57 16.40
C ARG A 8 -16.66 -7.44 16.22
N PHE A 9 -16.73 -8.30 15.19
CA PHE A 9 -17.95 -9.04 14.84
C PHE A 9 -17.72 -10.56 14.72
N GLY A 10 -16.76 -11.09 15.50
CA GLY A 10 -16.49 -12.52 15.59
C GLY A 10 -15.89 -13.11 14.31
N GLY A 11 -15.03 -12.37 13.61
CA GLY A 11 -14.40 -12.84 12.38
C GLY A 11 -15.28 -12.83 11.13
N ARG A 12 -16.57 -12.48 11.24
CA ARG A 12 -17.51 -12.45 10.10
C ARG A 12 -17.26 -11.21 9.24
N THR A 13 -16.91 -11.43 7.98
CA THR A 13 -16.74 -10.36 6.99
C THR A 13 -17.88 -10.36 5.98
N ILE A 14 -18.44 -9.19 5.69
CA ILE A 14 -19.51 -8.97 4.71
C ILE A 14 -19.06 -7.82 3.79
N ALA A 15 -19.19 -8.02 2.48
CA ALA A 15 -18.95 -7.01 1.43
C ALA A 15 -17.64 -6.22 1.62
N SER A 16 -16.58 -6.91 2.07
CA SER A 16 -15.31 -6.30 2.44
C SER A 16 -14.14 -6.74 1.56
N ASP A 17 -14.40 -7.64 0.61
CA ASP A 17 -13.45 -8.06 -0.41
C ASP A 17 -13.53 -7.10 -1.57
N LEU A 18 -12.43 -6.37 -1.80
CA LEU A 18 -12.26 -5.47 -2.92
C LEU A 18 -11.34 -6.14 -3.93
N HIS A 19 -11.78 -6.16 -5.18
CA HIS A 19 -10.95 -6.60 -6.30
C HIS A 19 -10.32 -5.37 -6.92
N ASP A 20 -8.99 -5.29 -6.85
CA ASP A 20 -8.26 -4.17 -7.44
C ASP A 20 -8.25 -4.31 -8.98
N PRO A 21 -8.42 -3.20 -9.73
CA PRO A 21 -8.27 -3.25 -11.18
C PRO A 21 -6.80 -3.45 -11.58
N ASP A 22 -6.56 -3.73 -12.86
CA ASP A 22 -5.20 -3.78 -13.39
C ASP A 22 -4.56 -2.38 -13.35
N MET A 23 -3.73 -2.15 -12.33
CA MET A 23 -3.06 -0.88 -12.08
C MET A 23 -2.13 -0.46 -13.22
N MET A 24 -1.61 -1.40 -14.02
CA MET A 24 -0.72 -1.08 -15.14
C MET A 24 -1.52 -0.50 -16.31
N LYS A 25 -2.70 -1.07 -16.60
CA LYS A 25 -3.63 -0.49 -17.58
C LYS A 25 -4.15 0.86 -17.12
N LEU A 26 -4.35 1.04 -15.81
CA LEU A 26 -4.71 2.34 -15.26
C LEU A 26 -3.59 3.37 -15.48
N ALA A 27 -2.33 3.02 -15.21
CA ALA A 27 -1.20 3.91 -15.46
C ALA A 27 -1.12 4.33 -16.94
N GLU A 28 -1.26 3.36 -17.85
CA GLU A 28 -1.29 3.59 -19.29
C GLU A 28 -2.43 4.53 -19.71
N ALA A 29 -3.66 4.30 -19.23
CA ALA A 29 -4.83 5.11 -19.57
C ALA A 29 -4.69 6.59 -19.15
N TYR A 30 -3.90 6.87 -18.11
CA TYR A 30 -3.63 8.22 -17.62
C TYR A 30 -2.30 8.79 -18.12
N GLY A 31 -1.57 8.06 -18.98
CA GLY A 31 -0.30 8.50 -19.55
C GLY A 31 0.83 8.64 -18.53
N VAL A 32 0.76 7.91 -17.41
CA VAL A 32 1.81 7.90 -16.38
C VAL A 32 2.62 6.62 -16.47
N GLU A 33 3.91 6.69 -16.12
CA GLU A 33 4.74 5.50 -16.04
C GLU A 33 4.20 4.55 -14.96
N GLY A 34 3.94 3.29 -15.32
CA GLY A 34 3.48 2.26 -14.39
C GLY A 34 4.59 1.25 -14.09
N ARG A 35 4.80 0.93 -12.81
CA ARG A 35 5.74 -0.11 -12.37
C ARG A 35 5.12 -1.02 -11.34
N ARG A 36 5.45 -2.32 -11.41
CA ARG A 36 5.10 -3.31 -10.39
C ARG A 36 6.38 -3.82 -9.72
N VAL A 37 6.46 -3.68 -8.41
CA VAL A 37 7.57 -4.18 -7.58
C VAL A 37 7.08 -5.31 -6.68
N LYS A 38 7.91 -6.33 -6.44
CA LYS A 38 7.53 -7.53 -5.67
C LYS A 38 8.26 -7.65 -4.34
N SER A 39 9.20 -6.75 -4.06
CA SER A 39 10.00 -6.78 -2.84
C SER A 39 10.30 -5.39 -2.29
N PRO A 40 10.59 -5.26 -0.97
CA PRO A 40 11.04 -4.00 -0.39
C PRO A 40 12.34 -3.47 -1.03
N ALA A 41 13.23 -4.37 -1.47
CA ALA A 41 14.47 -3.98 -2.14
C ALA A 41 14.20 -3.36 -3.52
N GLU A 42 13.32 -3.98 -4.32
CA GLU A 42 12.87 -3.42 -5.61
C GLU A 42 12.15 -2.08 -5.43
N LEU A 43 11.29 -1.96 -4.41
CA LEU A 43 10.61 -0.71 -4.10
C LEU A 43 11.64 0.40 -3.79
N LYS A 44 12.64 0.12 -2.95
CA LYS A 44 13.71 1.07 -2.62
C LYS A 44 14.49 1.49 -3.86
N ALA A 45 14.90 0.54 -4.69
CA ALA A 45 15.64 0.83 -5.92
C ALA A 45 14.80 1.68 -6.89
N THR A 46 13.53 1.32 -7.08
CA THR A 46 12.59 2.06 -7.92
C THR A 46 12.39 3.48 -7.43
N LEU A 47 12.17 3.69 -6.12
CA LEU A 47 12.03 5.02 -5.53
C LEU A 47 13.27 5.90 -5.79
N LEU A 48 14.47 5.36 -5.58
CA LEU A 48 15.72 6.09 -5.82
C LEU A 48 15.93 6.46 -7.30
N GLU A 49 15.40 5.66 -8.22
CA GLU A 49 15.42 5.95 -9.65
C GLU A 49 14.39 7.02 -10.02
N VAL A 50 13.13 6.83 -9.63
CA VAL A 50 12.04 7.74 -10.02
C VAL A 50 12.18 9.09 -9.35
N PHE A 51 12.72 9.20 -8.13
CA PHE A 51 12.96 10.52 -7.51
C PHE A 51 13.97 11.39 -8.25
N LYS A 52 14.82 10.80 -9.11
CA LYS A 52 15.72 11.57 -9.99
C LYS A 52 14.99 12.13 -11.20
N ARG A 53 13.80 11.60 -11.52
CA ARG A 53 12.93 12.02 -12.62
C ARG A 53 11.81 12.86 -12.01
N ASN A 54 11.69 14.12 -12.42
CA ASN A 54 10.66 15.01 -11.87
C ASN A 54 9.30 14.79 -12.56
N GLU A 55 8.84 13.54 -12.62
CA GLU A 55 7.70 13.08 -13.39
C GLU A 55 6.78 12.18 -12.55
N PRO A 56 5.47 12.15 -12.81
CA PRO A 56 4.54 11.29 -12.09
C PRO A 56 4.72 9.81 -12.47
N VAL A 57 4.84 8.96 -11.46
CA VAL A 57 4.98 7.49 -11.62
C VAL A 57 4.01 6.77 -10.70
N LEU A 58 3.28 5.78 -11.22
CA LEU A 58 2.47 4.84 -10.45
C LEU A 58 3.30 3.60 -10.13
N ILE A 59 3.48 3.32 -8.84
CA ILE A 59 4.18 2.12 -8.36
C ILE A 59 3.20 1.23 -7.59
N GLU A 60 2.95 0.03 -8.12
CA GLU A 60 2.19 -1.02 -7.43
C GLU A 60 3.15 -1.90 -6.61
N ALA A 61 2.92 -1.96 -5.30
CA ALA A 61 3.70 -2.75 -4.36
C ALA A 61 2.77 -3.64 -3.52
N PRO A 62 2.61 -4.93 -3.85
CA PRO A 62 1.84 -5.86 -3.05
C PRO A 62 2.42 -5.99 -1.65
N VAL A 63 1.56 -5.89 -0.65
CA VAL A 63 1.92 -6.04 0.76
C VAL A 63 1.06 -7.11 1.42
N GLY A 64 1.59 -7.72 2.48
CA GLY A 64 0.81 -8.57 3.35
C GLY A 64 -0.21 -7.78 4.19
N PRO A 65 -0.91 -8.44 5.13
CA PRO A 65 -1.81 -7.78 6.05
C PRO A 65 -1.12 -6.61 6.77
N MET A 66 -1.70 -5.42 6.66
CA MET A 66 -1.15 -4.24 7.31
C MET A 66 -1.11 -4.45 8.84
N PRO A 67 0.00 -4.13 9.51
CA PRO A 67 0.12 -4.27 10.95
C PRO A 67 -0.88 -3.38 11.71
N PRO A 68 -1.15 -3.63 13.00
CA PRO A 68 -1.84 -2.65 13.85
C PRO A 68 -1.16 -1.29 13.79
N VAL A 69 -2.00 -0.26 13.74
CA VAL A 69 -1.53 1.12 13.84
C VAL A 69 -0.96 1.29 15.23
N ASN A 70 0.36 1.26 15.33
CA ASN A 70 1.06 1.40 16.59
C ASN A 70 1.39 2.89 16.76
N PHE A 71 0.39 3.69 17.12
CA PHE A 71 0.64 5.06 17.55
C PHE A 71 1.40 5.00 18.87
N LYS A 72 2.73 5.09 18.82
CA LYS A 72 3.49 5.45 20.02
C LYS A 72 3.10 6.88 20.37
N THR A 73 2.16 7.06 21.27
CA THR A 73 1.91 8.36 21.90
C THR A 73 3.22 8.83 22.52
N ARG A 74 3.63 10.07 22.22
CA ARG A 74 4.86 10.70 22.74
C ARG A 74 5.01 10.64 24.27
N ALA A 75 3.93 10.36 25.01
CA ALA A 75 3.93 10.16 26.46
C ALA A 75 4.70 8.93 26.96
N GLN A 76 5.03 7.95 26.10
CA GLN A 76 5.76 6.73 26.50
C GLN A 76 7.26 6.77 26.19
N ALA A 77 7.80 7.93 25.76
CA ALA A 77 9.22 8.12 25.47
C ALA A 77 10.01 8.81 26.61
N GLN A 78 9.39 9.04 27.78
CA GLN A 78 10.00 9.70 28.95
C GLN A 78 9.75 8.95 30.27
N ARG A 79 9.87 7.62 30.26
CA ARG A 79 10.06 6.82 31.48
C ARG A 79 11.21 5.86 31.30
#